data_AF-A0A1B8A9H5-F1
#
_entry.id   AF-A0A1B8A9H5-F1
#
_cell.length_a   1.000
_cell.length_b   1.000
_cell.length_c   1.000
_cell.angle_alpha   90.00
_cell.angle_beta   90.00
_cell.angle_gamma   90.00
#
_symmetry.space_group_name_H-M   'P 1'
#
loop_
_entity.id
_entity.type
_entity.pdbx_description
1 polymer ?
#
loop_
_entity_poly.entity_id
_entity_poly.type
_entity_poly.pdbx_seq_one_letter_code
_entity_poly.pdbx_strand_id
1 'polypeptide(L)'
;MQLPTANDDLIGSGDGTTLDDIYDMPSDDRRSLFHKYLVNKDKPILVQEPIAWSDDESIGRFFLLKKFLDEDESKKHLLLEARRVFYEENSFVLLLSGLSRFLDDMLGDWEDAVPVEMLVRDLTVKVERN
;
A
#
# COMPACT_ATOMS: atom_id res chain seq x y z
N MET A 1 12.47 21.36 12.52
CA MET A 1 12.30 20.10 11.78
C MET A 1 10.90 20.09 11.22
N GLN A 2 10.75 20.32 9.91
CA GLN A 2 9.48 20.16 9.21
C GLN A 2 9.30 18.67 8.92
N LEU A 3 8.12 18.13 9.24
CA LEU A 3 7.70 16.81 8.77
C LEU A 3 7.52 16.88 7.25
N PRO A 4 8.01 15.90 6.47
CA PRO A 4 7.70 15.82 5.05
C PRO A 4 6.18 15.72 4.93
N THR A 5 5.56 16.74 4.34
CA THR A 5 4.17 16.67 3.94
C THR A 5 4.11 15.77 2.74
N ALA A 6 3.25 14.76 2.74
CA ALA A 6 3.25 13.68 1.77
C ALA A 6 2.95 14.07 0.30
N ASN A 7 2.93 15.38 -0.01
CA ASN A 7 3.28 15.88 -1.33
C ASN A 7 4.71 15.45 -1.76
N ASP A 8 5.70 15.42 -0.88
CA ASP A 8 7.11 15.37 -1.32
C ASP A 8 7.54 14.03 -1.96
N ASP A 9 6.80 12.92 -1.81
CA ASP A 9 7.23 11.62 -2.35
C ASP A 9 6.35 11.04 -3.49
N LEU A 10 5.09 11.49 -3.61
CA LEU A 10 4.23 11.21 -4.79
C LEU A 10 4.18 12.39 -5.77
N ILE A 11 4.38 13.61 -5.27
CA ILE A 11 4.28 14.90 -5.97
C ILE A 11 5.67 15.59 -6.05
N GLY A 12 6.68 15.11 -5.31
CA GLY A 12 8.04 15.67 -5.30
C GLY A 12 9.00 15.16 -6.38
N SER A 13 8.49 14.68 -7.53
CA SER A 13 9.31 14.66 -8.75
C SER A 13 9.58 16.07 -9.32
N GLY A 14 9.04 17.13 -8.69
CA GLY A 14 9.29 18.52 -9.08
C GLY A 14 8.47 18.99 -10.28
N ASP A 15 7.51 18.18 -10.72
CA ASP A 15 6.69 18.32 -11.91
C ASP A 15 5.22 18.69 -11.62
N GLY A 16 4.79 18.69 -10.35
CA GLY A 16 3.51 19.28 -9.94
C GLY A 16 2.26 18.40 -10.14
N THR A 17 2.44 17.08 -10.30
CA THR A 17 1.36 16.11 -10.50
C THR A 17 0.39 16.09 -9.31
N THR A 18 -0.87 16.44 -9.57
CA THR A 18 -1.97 16.45 -8.59
C THR A 18 -2.73 15.11 -8.56
N LEU A 19 -3.63 14.93 -7.58
CA LEU A 19 -4.52 13.77 -7.55
C LEU A 19 -5.47 13.71 -8.75
N ASP A 20 -5.86 14.88 -9.29
CA ASP A 20 -6.67 14.96 -10.50
C ASP A 20 -5.86 14.49 -11.72
N ASP A 21 -4.57 14.86 -11.78
CA ASP A 21 -3.69 14.35 -12.84
C ASP A 21 -3.54 12.83 -12.76
N ILE A 22 -3.42 12.26 -11.55
CA ILE A 22 -3.37 10.80 -11.37
C ILE A 22 -4.69 10.16 -11.80
N TYR A 23 -5.83 10.75 -11.49
CA TYR A 23 -7.15 10.24 -11.88
C TYR A 23 -7.29 10.14 -13.41
N ASP A 24 -6.85 11.18 -14.12
CA ASP A 24 -6.96 11.29 -15.58
C ASP A 24 -5.92 10.44 -16.35
N MET A 25 -4.89 9.92 -15.66
CA MET A 25 -3.90 9.02 -16.27
C MET A 25 -4.53 7.71 -16.75
N PRO A 26 -4.06 7.12 -17.87
CA PRO A 26 -4.38 5.75 -18.23
C PRO A 26 -4.05 4.75 -17.11
N SER A 27 -4.80 3.65 -17.05
CA SER A 27 -4.65 2.64 -15.97
C SER A 27 -3.23 2.06 -15.87
N ASP A 28 -2.57 1.81 -17.00
CA ASP A 28 -1.19 1.29 -17.02
C ASP A 28 -0.17 2.30 -16.47
N ASP A 29 -0.39 3.60 -16.70
CA ASP A 29 0.45 4.68 -16.20
C ASP A 29 0.25 4.85 -14.69
N ARG A 30 -1.01 4.78 -14.21
CA ARG A 30 -1.32 4.76 -12.78
C ARG A 30 -0.69 3.56 -12.09
N ARG A 31 -0.78 2.37 -12.68
CA ARG A 31 -0.14 1.17 -12.15
C ARG A 31 1.38 1.35 -12.03
N SER A 32 2.02 1.91 -13.07
CA SER A 32 3.45 2.20 -13.08
C SER A 32 3.85 3.20 -11.99
N LEU A 33 3.02 4.22 -11.76
CA LEU A 33 3.20 5.20 -10.68
C LEU A 33 3.10 4.53 -9.31
N PHE A 34 2.03 3.79 -9.06
CA PHE A 34 1.84 3.06 -7.80
C PHE A 34 2.94 2.04 -7.57
N HIS A 35 3.43 1.37 -8.61
CA HIS A 35 4.56 0.45 -8.53
C HIS A 35 5.80 1.16 -7.99
N LYS A 36 6.16 2.29 -8.62
CA LYS A 36 7.32 3.09 -8.19
C LYS A 36 7.19 3.59 -6.75
N TYR A 37 5.96 3.90 -6.33
CA TYR A 37 5.71 4.49 -5.02
C TYR A 37 5.57 3.47 -3.89
N LEU A 38 4.91 2.33 -4.13
CA LEU A 38 4.46 1.39 -3.10
C LEU A 38 5.22 0.07 -3.07
N VAL A 39 6.09 -0.21 -4.04
CA VAL A 39 6.77 -1.51 -4.13
C VAL A 39 8.20 -1.41 -3.60
N ASN A 40 8.48 -2.17 -2.55
CA ASN A 40 9.82 -2.38 -2.03
C ASN A 40 10.52 -3.49 -2.82
N LYS A 41 11.46 -3.12 -3.67
CA LYS A 41 12.21 -4.06 -4.52
C LYS A 41 13.40 -4.70 -3.82
N ASP A 42 13.86 -4.12 -2.71
CA ASP A 42 15.12 -4.50 -2.09
C ASP A 42 14.93 -5.63 -1.06
N LYS A 43 13.77 -5.67 -0.40
CA LYS A 43 13.47 -6.65 0.65
C LYS A 43 11.98 -6.93 0.77
N PRO A 44 11.61 -8.14 1.23
CA PRO A 44 10.24 -8.41 1.66
C PRO A 44 9.80 -7.48 2.79
N ILE A 45 8.53 -7.07 2.76
CA ILE A 45 7.90 -6.25 3.79
C ILE A 45 7.66 -7.13 5.03
N LEU A 46 8.28 -6.76 6.15
CA LEU A 46 7.99 -7.37 7.44
C LEU A 46 6.72 -6.76 8.01
N VAL A 47 5.67 -7.57 8.06
CA VAL A 47 4.37 -7.16 8.58
C VAL A 47 4.19 -7.69 9.99
N GLN A 48 3.85 -6.78 10.90
CA GLN A 48 3.58 -7.06 12.31
C GLN A 48 2.11 -6.81 12.63
N GLU A 49 1.62 -7.43 13.70
CA GLU A 49 0.28 -7.21 14.23
C GLU A 49 0.41 -6.62 15.65
N PRO A 50 -0.10 -5.40 15.91
CA PRO A 50 -0.78 -4.49 14.98
C PRO A 50 0.12 -3.94 13.86
N ILE A 51 -0.46 -3.63 12.70
CA ILE A 51 0.27 -3.07 11.54
C ILE A 51 1.10 -1.83 11.87
N ALA A 52 0.69 -1.04 12.87
CA ALA A 52 1.42 0.12 13.37
C ALA A 52 2.84 -0.19 13.90
N TRP A 53 3.16 -1.47 14.14
CA TRP A 53 4.52 -1.91 14.51
C TRP A 53 5.38 -2.28 13.30
N SER A 54 4.79 -2.31 12.10
CA SER A 54 5.53 -2.55 10.86
C SER A 54 6.32 -1.31 10.46
N ASP A 55 7.64 -1.41 10.46
CA ASP A 55 8.56 -0.34 10.06
C ASP A 55 9.00 -0.53 8.60
N ASP A 56 8.04 -0.35 7.67
CA ASP A 56 8.31 -0.34 6.23
C ASP A 56 7.70 0.90 5.57
N GLU A 57 8.51 1.56 4.75
CA GLU A 57 8.14 2.79 4.07
C GLU A 57 6.93 2.61 3.15
N SER A 58 6.79 1.44 2.51
CA SER A 58 5.68 1.13 1.60
C SER A 58 4.33 1.16 2.32
N ILE A 59 4.28 0.67 3.56
CA ILE A 59 3.09 0.70 4.41
C ILE A 59 2.77 2.16 4.78
N GLY A 60 3.79 2.94 5.19
CA GLY A 60 3.63 4.35 5.49
C GLY A 60 3.10 5.16 4.29
N ARG A 61 3.69 4.96 3.12
CA ARG A 61 3.28 5.55 1.84
C ARG A 61 1.85 5.19 1.46
N PHE A 62 1.42 3.95 1.68
CA PHE A 62 0.03 3.55 1.47
C PHE A 62 -0.91 4.33 2.39
N PHE A 63 -0.62 4.42 3.69
CA PHE A 63 -1.47 5.17 4.62
C PHE A 63 -1.51 6.67 4.32
N LEU A 64 -0.41 7.23 3.81
CA LEU A 64 -0.38 8.61 3.34
C LEU A 64 -1.32 8.80 2.14
N LEU A 65 -1.24 7.92 1.13
CA LEU A 65 -2.14 7.93 -0.02
C LEU A 65 -3.60 7.79 0.42
N LYS A 66 -3.90 6.86 1.33
CA LYS A 66 -5.23 6.69 1.93
C LYS A 66 -5.73 7.97 2.54
N LYS A 67 -4.94 8.61 3.41
CA LYS A 67 -5.31 9.87 4.07
C LYS A 67 -5.64 10.98 3.09
N PHE A 68 -4.95 11.05 1.95
CA PHE A 68 -5.21 12.08 0.94
C PHE A 68 -6.46 11.81 0.11
N LEU A 69 -6.77 10.54 -0.14
CA LEU A 69 -7.90 10.14 -0.98
C LEU A 69 -9.20 9.90 -0.19
N ASP A 70 -9.13 9.82 1.13
CA ASP A 70 -10.29 9.55 2.01
C ASP A 70 -11.36 10.65 1.94
N GLU A 71 -10.99 11.87 1.53
CA GLU A 71 -11.91 13.00 1.40
C GLU A 71 -12.72 12.99 0.08
N ASP A 72 -12.32 12.18 -0.91
CA ASP A 72 -12.91 12.19 -2.25
C ASP A 72 -13.40 10.79 -2.68
N GLU A 73 -14.68 10.53 -2.43
CA GLU A 73 -15.38 9.30 -2.82
C GLU A 73 -15.20 8.94 -4.30
N SER A 74 -15.11 9.94 -5.19
CA SER A 74 -14.95 9.70 -6.63
C SER A 74 -13.59 9.07 -6.97
N LYS A 75 -12.61 9.24 -6.09
CA LYS A 75 -11.23 8.77 -6.25
C LYS A 75 -10.90 7.52 -5.44
N LYS A 76 -11.87 6.92 -4.73
CA LYS A 76 -11.66 5.67 -3.99
C LYS A 76 -11.14 4.52 -4.85
N HIS A 77 -11.53 4.46 -6.13
CA HIS A 77 -11.02 3.44 -7.04
C HIS A 77 -9.48 3.51 -7.21
N LEU A 78 -8.85 4.69 -7.06
CA LEU A 78 -7.39 4.83 -7.05
C LEU A 78 -6.75 4.12 -5.85
N LEU A 79 -7.40 4.14 -4.68
CA LEU A 79 -6.93 3.38 -3.52
C LEU A 79 -7.03 1.87 -3.75
N LEU A 80 -8.08 1.41 -4.44
CA LEU A 80 -8.21 0.00 -4.79
C LEU A 80 -7.14 -0.44 -5.79
N GLU A 81 -6.78 0.40 -6.76
CA GLU A 81 -5.67 0.16 -7.68
C GLU A 81 -4.32 0.11 -6.95
N ALA A 82 -4.04 1.12 -6.12
CA ALA A 82 -2.85 1.17 -5.28
C ALA A 82 -2.74 -0.05 -4.36
N ARG A 83 -3.86 -0.47 -3.76
CA ARG A 83 -3.95 -1.65 -2.89
C ARG A 83 -3.62 -2.93 -3.65
N ARG A 84 -4.13 -3.08 -4.87
CA ARG A 84 -3.78 -4.21 -5.73
C ARG A 84 -2.28 -4.24 -6.00
N VAL A 85 -1.70 -3.11 -6.42
CA VAL A 85 -0.25 -3.03 -6.68
C VAL A 85 0.55 -3.38 -5.42
N PHE A 86 0.17 -2.82 -4.26
CA PHE A 86 0.84 -3.09 -2.99
C PHE A 86 0.89 -4.59 -2.68
N TYR A 87 -0.24 -5.31 -2.77
CA TYR A 87 -0.27 -6.74 -2.45
C TYR A 87 0.25 -7.65 -3.56
N GLU A 88 0.04 -7.30 -4.82
CA GLU A 88 0.45 -8.15 -5.95
C GLU A 88 1.96 -8.12 -6.18
N GLU A 89 2.60 -7.00 -5.91
CA GLU A 89 3.97 -6.74 -6.36
C GLU A 89 5.01 -6.67 -5.24
N ASN A 90 4.58 -6.66 -3.98
CA ASN A 90 5.48 -6.85 -2.84
C ASN A 90 5.51 -8.32 -2.39
N SER A 91 6.64 -8.70 -1.81
CA SER A 91 6.76 -9.93 -1.02
C SER A 91 6.57 -9.61 0.46
N PHE A 92 5.94 -10.52 1.20
CA PHE A 92 5.61 -10.31 2.62
C PHE A 92 6.21 -11.36 3.53
N VAL A 93 6.57 -10.94 4.75
CA VAL A 93 7.00 -11.82 5.84
C VAL A 93 6.20 -11.49 7.09
N LEU A 94 5.61 -12.49 7.74
CA LEU A 94 4.86 -12.29 9.00
C LEU A 94 4.87 -13.53 9.89
N LEU A 95 4.53 -13.34 11.17
CA LEU A 95 4.34 -14.44 12.12
C LEU A 95 2.99 -15.12 11.90
N LEU A 96 2.91 -16.43 12.11
CA LEU A 96 1.64 -17.19 11.98
C LEU A 96 0.51 -16.58 12.82
N SER A 97 0.81 -16.04 13.99
CA SER A 97 -0.15 -15.35 14.86
C SER A 97 -0.80 -14.12 14.21
N GLY A 98 -0.13 -13.47 13.27
CA GLY A 98 -0.63 -12.32 12.51
C GLY A 98 -1.26 -12.67 11.16
N LEU A 99 -1.24 -13.95 10.74
CA LEU A 99 -1.70 -14.34 9.40
C LEU A 99 -3.17 -14.01 9.15
N SER A 100 -4.05 -14.36 10.11
CA SER A 100 -5.48 -14.05 9.98
C SER A 100 -5.72 -12.55 9.81
N ARG A 101 -5.04 -11.73 10.62
CA ARG A 101 -5.17 -10.27 10.56
C ARG A 101 -4.67 -9.70 9.25
N PHE A 102 -3.55 -10.20 8.75
CA PHE A 102 -3.05 -9.83 7.43
C PHE A 102 -4.06 -10.13 6.31
N LEU A 103 -4.72 -11.29 6.36
CA LEU A 103 -5.73 -11.67 5.36
C LEU A 103 -7.06 -10.90 5.52
N ASP A 104 -7.40 -10.47 6.74
CA ASP A 104 -8.51 -9.56 7.04
C ASP A 104 -8.30 -8.13 6.52
N ASP A 105 -7.15 -7.86 5.88
CA ASP A 105 -6.73 -6.55 5.37
C ASP A 105 -6.41 -5.51 6.44
N MET A 106 -5.13 -5.46 6.82
CA MET A 106 -4.67 -4.48 7.82
C MET A 106 -4.50 -3.06 7.27
N LEU A 107 -4.68 -2.82 5.96
CA LEU A 107 -4.65 -1.47 5.39
C LEU A 107 -5.99 -0.74 5.56
N GLY A 108 -7.05 -1.48 5.87
CA GLY A 108 -8.35 -0.95 6.29
C GLY A 108 -9.52 -1.76 5.79
N ASP A 109 -10.71 -1.20 5.98
CA ASP A 109 -11.96 -1.78 5.50
C ASP A 109 -12.23 -1.33 4.05
N TRP A 110 -12.57 -2.28 3.19
CA TRP A 110 -12.80 -2.02 1.77
C TRP A 110 -14.09 -2.69 1.30
N GLU A 111 -15.03 -1.89 0.80
CA GLU A 111 -16.25 -2.40 0.19
C GLU A 111 -15.95 -2.99 -1.19
N ASP A 112 -16.47 -4.19 -1.47
CA ASP A 112 -16.34 -4.92 -2.74
C ASP A 112 -14.89 -5.12 -3.26
N ALA A 113 -13.89 -5.04 -2.38
CA ALA A 113 -12.50 -5.24 -2.77
C ALA A 113 -12.17 -6.72 -2.96
N VAL A 114 -11.23 -6.97 -3.87
CA VAL A 114 -10.65 -8.31 -4.06
C VAL A 114 -9.97 -8.74 -2.76
N PRO A 115 -10.28 -9.94 -2.21
CA PRO A 115 -9.67 -10.42 -0.97
C PRO A 115 -8.13 -10.45 -1.03
N VAL A 116 -7.47 -10.17 0.09
CA VAL A 116 -5.99 -10.14 0.17
C VAL A 116 -5.38 -11.48 -0.28
N GLU A 117 -6.00 -12.60 0.11
CA GLU A 117 -5.59 -13.96 -0.29
C GLU A 117 -5.55 -14.18 -1.81
N MET A 118 -6.31 -13.41 -2.59
CA MET A 118 -6.31 -13.50 -4.05
C MET A 118 -5.26 -12.58 -4.71
N LEU A 119 -4.79 -11.56 -3.98
CA LEU A 119 -3.83 -10.57 -4.48
C LEU A 119 -2.39 -10.97 -4.18
N VAL A 120 -2.13 -11.46 -2.98
CA VAL A 120 -0.77 -11.75 -2.50
C VAL A 120 -0.11 -12.84 -3.35
N ARG A 121 1.07 -12.54 -3.89
CA ARG A 121 1.82 -13.46 -4.76
C ARG A 121 2.98 -14.14 -4.04
N ASP A 122 3.59 -13.47 -3.07
CA ASP A 122 4.74 -13.97 -2.34
C ASP A 122 4.58 -13.69 -0.84
N LEU A 123 4.45 -14.77 -0.06
CA LEU A 123 4.22 -14.72 1.38
C LEU A 123 5.05 -15.78 2.09
N THR A 124 5.87 -15.33 3.03
CA THR A 124 6.59 -16.18 3.97
C THR A 124 5.97 -16.06 5.37
N VAL A 125 5.49 -17.18 5.90
CA VAL A 125 4.95 -17.25 7.27
C VAL A 125 5.97 -17.90 8.19
N LYS A 126 6.37 -17.18 9.25
CA LYS A 126 7.25 -17.68 10.31
C LYS A 126 6.42 -18.32 11.41
N VAL A 127 6.76 -19.56 11.76
CA VAL A 127 6.14 -20.28 12.88
C VAL A 127 7.09 -20.21 14.07
N GLU A 128 6.64 -19.59 15.16
CA GLU A 128 7.39 -19.58 16.41
C GLU A 128 7.29 -20.96 17.06
N ARG A 129 8.44 -21.56 17.41
CA ARG A 129 8.48 -22.75 18.25
C ARG A 129 8.72 -22.28 19.68
N ASN A 130 7.66 -22.38 20.49
CA ASN A 130 7.75 -22.23 21.95
C ASN A 130 8.63 -23.31 22.57
#